data_AF-A0A310SDQ6-F1
#
_entry.id   AF-A0A310SDQ6-F1
#
_cell.length_a   1.000
_cell.length_b   1.000
_cell.length_c   1.000
_cell.angle_alpha   90.00
_cell.angle_beta   90.00
_cell.angle_gamma   90.00
#
_symmetry.space_group_name_H-M   'P 1'
#
loop_
_entity.id
_entity.type
_entity.pdbx_description
1 polymer ?
#
loop_
_entity_poly.entity_id
_entity_poly.type
_entity_poly.pdbx_seq_one_letter_code
_entity_poly.pdbx_strand_id
1 'polypeptide(L)'
;MDIGFSSYHNGGPAREQDFGRLSQTIGTSILKISQNVSSMQKMVNQLGSSTDSQELRNQLHQIQHYTQQLAKDTSVHLRDLAILANNSGSTSPGEQRQRKMQRERLQDEFTSALNSFQAVQRLAASKEKEMVRKAKASAGITPFGEKKQETLIELQDSRTQKQIQQQQLKEEQNLRMLEEQEASIRQLESNINDINQIFKDLGALVYSQGEVIDSIEASVERTEVSVSEATSHVRQASIYKNKLRKKKCILLLIGAVILSILIAIIVWQSS
;
A
#
# COMPACT_ATOMS: atom_id res chain seq x y z
N MET A 1 33.39 31.52 29.54
CA MET A 1 33.40 30.79 28.25
C MET A 1 32.78 29.43 28.52
N ASP A 2 31.46 29.33 28.43
CA ASP A 2 30.73 28.08 28.60
C ASP A 2 30.61 27.39 27.24
N ILE A 3 31.27 26.25 27.10
CA ILE A 3 31.14 25.38 25.93
C ILE A 3 29.99 24.42 26.23
N GLY A 4 28.80 24.76 25.75
CA GLY A 4 27.64 23.87 25.77
C GLY A 4 27.84 22.71 24.80
N PHE A 5 28.03 21.51 25.33
CA PHE A 5 27.92 20.27 24.57
C PHE A 5 26.45 20.04 24.20
N SER A 6 26.11 20.21 22.92
CA SER A 6 24.76 19.89 22.41
C SER A 6 24.66 18.41 22.08
N SER A 7 23.80 17.72 22.80
CA SER A 7 23.54 16.28 22.73
C SER A 7 22.76 15.90 21.46
N TYR A 8 23.45 15.42 20.42
CA TYR A 8 22.83 14.81 19.23
C TYR A 8 22.74 13.28 19.38
N HIS A 9 21.69 12.73 20.01
CA HIS A 9 21.44 11.28 19.87
C HIS A 9 20.02 10.75 20.15
N ASN A 10 18.94 11.51 19.96
CA ASN A 10 17.60 11.02 20.30
C ASN A 10 16.56 11.04 19.16
N GLY A 11 16.98 10.68 17.93
CA GLY A 11 16.09 10.66 16.75
C GLY A 11 15.87 9.28 16.09
N GLY A 12 16.72 8.29 16.37
CA GLY A 12 16.67 6.96 15.73
C GLY A 12 15.42 6.12 16.04
N PRO A 13 15.06 5.88 17.31
CA PRO A 13 13.95 4.99 17.66
C PRO A 13 12.57 5.56 17.30
N ALA A 14 12.40 6.89 17.33
CA ALA A 14 11.16 7.55 16.92
C ALA A 14 10.93 7.40 15.41
N ARG A 15 11.97 7.63 14.58
CA ARG A 15 11.89 7.51 13.12
C ARG A 15 11.65 6.07 12.64
N GLU A 16 12.21 5.08 13.32
CA GLU A 16 11.92 3.66 13.05
C GLU A 16 10.44 3.34 13.30
N GLN A 17 9.90 3.79 14.44
CA GLN A 17 8.48 3.61 14.73
C GLN A 17 7.60 4.30 13.69
N ASP A 18 7.97 5.49 13.23
CA ASP A 18 7.20 6.22 12.21
C ASP A 18 7.20 5.48 10.86
N PHE A 19 8.36 5.00 10.41
CA PHE A 19 8.48 4.22 9.16
C PHE A 19 7.68 2.90 9.24
N GLY A 20 7.80 2.18 10.35
CA GLY A 20 7.08 0.93 10.57
C GLY A 20 5.56 1.14 10.59
N ARG A 21 5.09 2.18 11.29
CA ARG A 21 3.66 2.53 11.34
C ARG A 21 3.13 2.92 9.98
N LEU A 22 3.86 3.76 9.24
CA LEU A 22 3.45 4.21 7.91
C LEU A 22 3.41 3.05 6.91
N SER A 23 4.42 2.18 6.94
CA SER A 23 4.47 0.95 6.12
C SER A 23 3.26 0.05 6.38
N GLN A 24 2.88 -0.13 7.66
CA GLN A 24 1.73 -0.95 8.03
C GLN A 24 0.40 -0.32 7.59
N THR A 25 0.27 1.01 7.73
CA THR A 25 -0.89 1.76 7.24
C THR A 25 -1.03 1.60 5.74
N ILE A 26 0.05 1.77 4.97
CA ILE A 26 0.05 1.60 3.51
C ILE A 26 -0.38 0.17 3.14
N GLY A 27 0.23 -0.86 3.74
CA GLY A 27 -0.14 -2.26 3.48
C GLY A 27 -1.62 -2.54 3.77
N THR A 28 -2.15 -1.99 4.86
CA THR A 28 -3.58 -2.12 5.21
C THR A 28 -4.48 -1.42 4.18
N SER A 29 -4.10 -0.22 3.74
CA SER A 29 -4.83 0.52 2.71
C SER A 29 -4.84 -0.21 1.37
N ILE A 30 -3.70 -0.78 0.95
CA ILE A 30 -3.59 -1.58 -0.28
C ILE A 30 -4.54 -2.80 -0.23
N LEU A 31 -4.58 -3.50 0.90
CA LEU A 31 -5.47 -4.64 1.08
C LEU A 31 -6.95 -4.21 0.96
N LYS A 32 -7.33 -3.11 1.61
CA LYS A 32 -8.68 -2.55 1.53
C LYS A 32 -9.04 -2.11 0.11
N ILE A 33 -8.13 -1.46 -0.61
CA ILE A 33 -8.34 -1.11 -2.02
C ILE A 33 -8.63 -2.38 -2.82
N SER A 34 -7.81 -3.43 -2.65
CA SER A 34 -7.97 -4.69 -3.38
C SER A 34 -9.30 -5.40 -3.08
N GLN A 35 -9.74 -5.37 -1.82
CA GLN A 35 -11.04 -5.88 -1.39
C GLN A 35 -12.19 -5.08 -2.02
N ASN A 36 -12.11 -3.75 -1.97
CA ASN A 36 -13.10 -2.87 -2.57
C ASN A 36 -13.19 -3.09 -4.08
N VAL A 37 -12.06 -3.24 -4.78
CA VAL A 37 -12.00 -3.55 -6.22
C VAL A 37 -12.74 -4.85 -6.53
N SER A 38 -12.55 -5.89 -5.72
CA SER A 38 -13.25 -7.16 -5.87
C SER A 38 -14.77 -7.00 -5.68
N SER A 39 -15.20 -6.20 -4.69
CA SER A 39 -16.61 -5.89 -4.45
C SER A 39 -17.22 -5.06 -5.58
N MET A 40 -16.50 -4.02 -6.05
CA MET A 40 -16.90 -3.20 -7.20
C MET A 40 -17.07 -4.05 -8.46
N GLN A 41 -16.14 -4.96 -8.73
CA GLN A 41 -16.25 -5.85 -9.89
C GLN A 41 -17.54 -6.69 -9.86
N LYS A 42 -17.93 -7.20 -8.68
CA LYS A 42 -19.19 -7.95 -8.51
C LYS A 42 -20.40 -7.05 -8.74
N MET A 43 -20.44 -5.86 -8.14
CA MET A 43 -21.53 -4.91 -8.31
C MET A 43 -21.67 -4.44 -9.77
N VAL A 44 -20.56 -4.08 -10.41
CA VAL A 44 -20.53 -3.64 -11.82
C VAL A 44 -21.03 -4.74 -12.77
N ASN A 45 -20.72 -6.00 -12.49
CA ASN A 45 -21.23 -7.13 -13.27
C ASN A 45 -22.74 -7.36 -13.09
N GLN A 46 -23.32 -6.91 -11.99
CA GLN A 46 -24.76 -7.00 -11.73
C GLN A 46 -25.54 -5.83 -12.34
N LEU A 47 -24.88 -4.74 -12.75
CA LEU A 47 -25.51 -3.62 -13.44
C LEU A 47 -26.15 -4.07 -14.76
N GLY A 48 -27.43 -3.74 -14.95
CA GLY A 48 -28.24 -4.14 -16.11
C GLY A 48 -28.71 -5.59 -16.09
N SER A 49 -28.50 -6.33 -14.99
CA SER A 49 -29.08 -7.67 -14.80
C SER A 49 -30.42 -7.59 -14.06
N SER A 50 -31.10 -8.73 -13.85
CA SER A 50 -32.33 -8.80 -13.07
C SER A 50 -32.16 -8.46 -11.59
N THR A 51 -30.92 -8.39 -11.08
CA THR A 51 -30.60 -8.00 -9.69
C THR A 51 -30.14 -6.55 -9.57
N ASP A 52 -30.19 -5.77 -10.65
CA ASP A 52 -29.88 -4.34 -10.61
C ASP A 52 -30.89 -3.59 -9.74
N SER A 53 -30.38 -2.70 -8.89
CA SER A 53 -31.19 -1.90 -7.97
C SER A 53 -30.53 -0.56 -7.68
N GLN A 54 -31.34 0.44 -7.31
CA GLN A 54 -30.83 1.75 -6.93
C GLN A 54 -29.90 1.68 -5.71
N GLU A 55 -30.18 0.76 -4.77
CA GLU A 55 -29.33 0.52 -3.60
C GLU A 55 -27.94 0.02 -3.99
N LEU A 56 -27.86 -0.95 -4.91
CA LEU A 56 -26.59 -1.46 -5.41
C LEU A 56 -25.77 -0.37 -6.12
N ARG A 57 -26.44 0.52 -6.87
CA ARG A 57 -25.80 1.66 -7.53
C ARG A 57 -25.24 2.66 -6.51
N ASN A 58 -26.03 2.99 -5.48
CA ASN A 58 -25.58 3.87 -4.40
C ASN A 58 -24.37 3.28 -3.66
N GLN A 59 -24.40 1.99 -3.34
CA GLN A 59 -23.28 1.27 -2.72
C GLN A 59 -22.03 1.25 -3.60
N LEU A 60 -22.20 1.06 -4.91
CA LEU A 60 -21.10 1.14 -5.87
C LEU A 60 -20.45 2.53 -5.86
N HIS A 61 -21.25 3.61 -5.91
CA HIS A 61 -20.72 4.97 -5.85
C HIS A 61 -19.98 5.27 -4.54
N GLN A 62 -20.52 4.79 -3.41
CA GLN A 62 -19.88 4.97 -2.11
C GLN A 62 -18.53 4.26 -2.02
N ILE A 63 -18.45 3.00 -2.48
CA ILE A 63 -17.21 2.24 -2.50
C ILE A 63 -16.21 2.86 -3.50
N GLN A 64 -16.66 3.33 -4.66
CA GLN A 64 -15.82 4.04 -5.62
C GLN A 64 -15.18 5.28 -5.00
N HIS A 65 -15.99 6.14 -4.37
CA HIS A 65 -15.50 7.37 -3.74
C HIS A 65 -14.55 7.07 -2.58
N TYR A 66 -14.92 6.14 -1.70
CA TYR A 66 -14.06 5.73 -0.58
C TYR A 66 -12.72 5.17 -1.07
N THR A 67 -12.73 4.32 -2.10
CA THR A 67 -11.50 3.74 -2.67
C THR A 67 -10.64 4.80 -3.34
N GLN A 68 -11.24 5.81 -3.96
CA GLN A 68 -10.52 6.94 -4.55
C GLN A 68 -9.78 7.76 -3.48
N GLN A 69 -10.44 8.08 -2.37
CA GLN A 69 -9.80 8.80 -1.26
C GLN A 69 -8.68 7.97 -0.63
N LEU A 70 -8.96 6.69 -0.38
CA LEU A 70 -7.97 5.76 0.16
C LEU A 70 -6.73 5.65 -0.73
N ALA A 71 -6.90 5.64 -2.05
CA ALA A 71 -5.79 5.64 -3.01
C ALA A 71 -4.98 6.95 -2.96
N LYS A 72 -5.64 8.12 -2.86
CA LYS A 72 -4.98 9.42 -2.70
C LYS A 72 -4.15 9.46 -1.41
N ASP A 73 -4.74 9.08 -0.28
CA ASP A 73 -4.07 9.06 1.02
C ASP A 73 -2.88 8.08 1.01
N THR A 74 -3.05 6.91 0.40
CA THR A 74 -1.98 5.91 0.26
C THR A 74 -0.81 6.45 -0.57
N SER A 75 -1.09 7.22 -1.63
CA SER A 75 -0.04 7.85 -2.42
C SER A 75 0.77 8.89 -1.63
N VAL A 76 0.11 9.65 -0.75
CA VAL A 76 0.78 10.61 0.14
C VAL A 76 1.64 9.87 1.16
N HIS A 77 1.07 8.87 1.84
CA HIS A 77 1.83 8.05 2.78
C HIS A 77 3.05 7.37 2.12
N LEU A 78 2.93 6.91 0.87
CA LEU A 78 4.04 6.28 0.17
C LEU A 78 5.15 7.27 -0.17
N ARG A 79 4.81 8.54 -0.49
CA ARG A 79 5.81 9.61 -0.62
C ARG A 79 6.51 9.88 0.71
N ASP A 80 5.76 10.02 1.79
CA ASP A 80 6.32 10.23 3.13
C ASP A 80 7.24 9.07 3.54
N LEU A 81 6.84 7.84 3.22
CA LEU A 81 7.66 6.65 3.45
C LEU A 81 8.96 6.70 2.64
N ALA A 82 8.91 7.18 1.40
CA ALA A 82 10.10 7.36 0.58
C ALA A 82 11.06 8.41 1.17
N ILE A 83 10.53 9.52 1.68
CA ILE A 83 11.29 10.56 2.37
C ILE A 83 11.94 9.99 3.63
N LEU A 84 11.21 9.23 4.45
CA LEU A 84 11.73 8.59 5.66
C LEU A 84 12.82 7.55 5.36
N ALA A 85 12.65 6.77 4.29
CA ALA A 85 13.66 5.81 3.84
C ALA A 85 14.98 6.51 3.46
N ASN A 86 14.90 7.60 2.71
CA ASN A 86 16.06 8.33 2.18
C ASN A 86 16.74 9.25 3.23
N ASN A 87 15.96 9.86 4.14
CA ASN A 87 16.46 10.75 5.18
C ASN A 87 16.74 10.03 6.50
N SER A 88 16.75 8.70 6.49
CA SER A 88 17.17 7.92 7.65
C SER A 88 18.66 8.17 7.84
N GLY A 89 19.01 9.03 8.81
CA GLY A 89 20.37 9.15 9.34
C GLY A 89 20.84 7.88 10.08
N SER A 90 20.32 6.71 9.67
CA SER A 90 20.65 5.41 10.21
C SER A 90 22.08 5.07 9.82
N THR A 91 22.85 4.63 10.81
CA THR A 91 24.30 4.38 10.69
C THR A 91 24.64 3.02 10.08
N SER A 92 23.66 2.13 9.87
CA SER A 92 23.90 0.77 9.35
C SER A 92 23.39 0.61 7.91
N PRO A 93 24.27 0.24 6.95
CA PRO A 93 23.88 -0.07 5.57
C PRO A 93 22.78 -1.15 5.44
N GLY A 94 22.71 -2.08 6.40
CA GLY A 94 21.69 -3.15 6.39
C GLY A 94 20.27 -2.65 6.61
N GLU A 95 20.10 -1.68 7.50
CA GLU A 95 18.79 -1.09 7.83
C GLU A 95 18.25 -0.25 6.67
N GLN A 96 19.13 0.55 6.04
CA GLN A 96 18.79 1.32 4.84
C GLN A 96 18.31 0.42 3.70
N ARG A 97 19.00 -0.71 3.47
CA ARG A 97 18.59 -1.71 2.47
C ARG A 97 17.23 -2.30 2.79
N GLN A 98 16.97 -2.65 4.06
CA GLN A 98 15.68 -3.19 4.48
C GLN A 98 14.52 -2.20 4.25
N ARG A 99 14.69 -0.92 4.61
CA ARG A 99 13.70 0.13 4.35
C ARG A 99 13.44 0.33 2.86
N LYS A 100 14.50 0.34 2.04
CA LYS A 100 14.40 0.46 0.58
C LYS A 100 13.58 -0.69 -0.01
N MET A 101 13.92 -1.94 0.33
CA MET A 101 13.19 -3.12 -0.15
C MET A 101 11.72 -3.11 0.28
N GLN A 102 11.42 -2.72 1.53
CA GLN A 102 10.04 -2.64 2.01
C GLN A 102 9.23 -1.57 1.27
N ARG A 103 9.84 -0.39 1.01
CA ARG A 103 9.21 0.67 0.22
C ARG A 103 8.92 0.22 -1.20
N GLU A 104 9.90 -0.36 -1.89
CA GLU A 104 9.77 -0.85 -3.27
C GLU A 104 8.64 -1.88 -3.38
N ARG A 105 8.61 -2.85 -2.46
CA ARG A 105 7.53 -3.84 -2.40
C ARG A 105 6.15 -3.17 -2.23
N LEU A 106 5.99 -2.24 -1.29
CA LEU A 106 4.72 -1.55 -1.07
C LEU A 106 4.30 -0.71 -2.28
N GLN A 107 5.27 -0.12 -2.97
CA GLN A 107 5.04 0.63 -4.20
C GLN A 107 4.53 -0.28 -5.33
N ASP A 108 5.14 -1.46 -5.51
CA ASP A 108 4.70 -2.45 -6.50
C ASP A 108 3.30 -3.00 -6.20
N GLU A 109 3.05 -3.36 -4.94
CA GLU A 109 1.73 -3.83 -4.48
C GLU A 109 0.65 -2.75 -4.68
N PHE A 110 0.96 -1.49 -4.35
CA PHE A 110 0.04 -0.37 -4.55
C PHE A 110 -0.23 -0.11 -6.04
N THR A 111 0.80 -0.17 -6.88
CA THR A 111 0.69 -0.02 -8.34
C THR A 111 -0.22 -1.10 -8.93
N SER A 112 -0.07 -2.35 -8.48
CA SER A 112 -0.92 -3.46 -8.90
C SER A 112 -2.39 -3.28 -8.49
N ALA A 113 -2.63 -2.87 -7.24
CA ALA A 113 -3.97 -2.57 -6.74
C ALA A 113 -4.62 -1.40 -7.51
N LEU A 114 -3.85 -0.36 -7.82
CA LEU A 114 -4.32 0.81 -8.56
C LEU A 114 -4.66 0.49 -10.02
N ASN A 115 -3.87 -0.36 -10.68
CA ASN A 115 -4.18 -0.86 -12.02
C ASN A 115 -5.50 -1.63 -12.04
N SER A 116 -5.70 -2.50 -11.05
CA SER A 116 -6.95 -3.26 -10.91
C SER A 116 -8.14 -2.32 -10.65
N PHE A 117 -7.95 -1.30 -9.80
CA PHE A 117 -8.98 -0.29 -9.54
C PHE A 117 -9.34 0.52 -10.80
N GLN A 118 -8.35 0.94 -11.58
CA GLN A 118 -8.57 1.67 -12.82
C GLN A 118 -9.34 0.82 -13.85
N ALA A 119 -9.01 -0.48 -13.95
CA ALA A 119 -9.72 -1.40 -14.83
C ALA A 119 -11.22 -1.49 -14.47
N VAL A 120 -11.54 -1.64 -13.18
CA VAL A 120 -12.92 -1.70 -12.71
C VAL A 120 -13.65 -0.37 -12.89
N GLN A 121 -13.00 0.78 -12.67
CA GLN A 121 -13.60 2.08 -12.97
C GLN A 121 -13.95 2.24 -14.45
N ARG A 122 -13.05 1.85 -15.36
CA ARG A 122 -13.32 1.89 -16.81
C ARG A 122 -14.48 0.98 -17.19
N LEU A 123 -14.55 -0.21 -16.60
CA LEU A 123 -15.66 -1.13 -16.81
C LEU A 123 -16.99 -0.52 -16.33
N ALA A 124 -17.00 0.07 -15.14
CA ALA A 124 -18.17 0.77 -14.60
C ALA A 124 -18.63 1.90 -15.55
N ALA A 125 -17.69 2.71 -16.03
CA ALA A 125 -17.97 3.81 -16.95
C ALA A 125 -18.57 3.31 -18.27
N SER A 126 -18.00 2.23 -18.82
CA SER A 126 -18.51 1.61 -20.04
C SER A 126 -19.94 1.09 -19.86
N LYS A 127 -20.22 0.41 -18.74
CA LYS A 127 -21.54 -0.12 -18.42
C LYS A 127 -22.57 1.00 -18.26
N GLU A 128 -22.21 2.05 -17.54
CA GLU A 128 -23.09 3.20 -17.33
C GLU A 128 -23.38 3.96 -18.63
N LYS A 129 -22.36 4.22 -19.46
CA LYS A 129 -22.53 4.79 -20.80
C LYS A 129 -23.46 3.94 -21.68
N GLU A 130 -23.32 2.61 -21.64
CA GLU A 130 -24.19 1.71 -22.40
C GLU A 130 -25.64 1.77 -21.91
N MET A 131 -25.87 1.83 -20.59
CA MET A 131 -27.21 1.96 -20.01
C MET A 131 -27.86 3.29 -20.40
N VAL A 132 -27.14 4.41 -20.30
CA VAL A 132 -27.62 5.72 -20.75
C VAL A 132 -27.98 5.68 -22.23
N ARG A 133 -27.14 5.07 -23.07
CA ARG A 133 -27.40 4.94 -24.51
C ARG A 133 -28.68 4.12 -24.79
N LYS A 134 -28.90 3.02 -24.06
CA LYS A 134 -30.11 2.21 -24.16
C LYS A 134 -31.35 2.97 -23.69
N ALA A 135 -31.26 3.69 -22.57
CA ALA A 135 -32.33 4.51 -22.04
C ALA A 135 -32.74 5.64 -23.03
N LYS A 136 -31.75 6.33 -23.61
CA LYS A 136 -31.95 7.34 -24.68
C LYS A 136 -32.66 6.75 -25.89
N ALA A 137 -32.21 5.58 -26.36
CA ALA A 137 -32.81 4.90 -27.49
C ALA A 137 -34.26 4.46 -27.22
N SER A 138 -34.56 3.93 -26.02
CA SER A 138 -35.93 3.57 -25.63
C SER A 138 -36.84 4.78 -25.47
N ALA A 139 -36.29 5.96 -25.16
CA ALA A 139 -37.02 7.22 -25.07
C ALA A 139 -37.17 7.94 -26.43
N GLY A 140 -36.65 7.39 -27.53
CA GLY A 140 -36.73 8.00 -28.86
C GLY A 140 -35.89 9.28 -29.03
N ILE A 141 -34.89 9.49 -28.16
CA ILE A 141 -33.98 10.63 -28.19
C ILE A 141 -32.78 10.27 -29.08
N THR A 142 -32.60 10.97 -30.21
CA THR A 142 -31.45 10.74 -31.10
C THR A 142 -30.15 11.28 -30.49
N PRO A 143 -28.96 10.87 -30.98
CA PRO A 143 -27.67 11.33 -30.45
C PRO A 143 -27.45 12.86 -30.51
N PHE A 144 -28.26 13.58 -31.30
CA PHE A 144 -28.24 15.04 -31.44
C PHE A 144 -29.23 15.76 -30.52
N GLY A 145 -29.95 15.04 -29.63
CA GLY A 145 -30.95 15.63 -28.74
C GLY A 145 -32.28 15.96 -29.42
N GLU A 146 -32.39 15.74 -30.74
CA GLU A 146 -33.64 15.93 -31.48
C GLU A 146 -34.53 14.68 -31.33
N LYS A 147 -35.74 14.87 -30.80
CA LYS A 147 -36.77 13.85 -30.77
C LYS A 147 -37.28 13.61 -32.20
N LYS A 148 -37.48 12.35 -32.57
CA LYS A 148 -38.28 12.01 -33.75
C LYS A 148 -39.74 12.37 -33.42
N GLN A 149 -40.15 13.59 -33.75
CA GLN A 149 -41.52 14.04 -33.54
C GLN A 149 -42.44 13.33 -34.56
N GLU A 150 -42.91 12.13 -34.22
CA GLU A 150 -44.06 11.55 -34.90
C GLU A 150 -45.28 12.38 -34.51
N THR A 151 -45.52 13.42 -35.30
CA THR A 151 -46.61 14.37 -35.17
C THR A 151 -47.89 13.64 -35.59
N LEU A 152 -48.50 12.86 -34.69
CA LEU A 152 -49.88 12.41 -34.84
C LEU A 152 -50.79 13.50 -34.24
N ILE A 153 -51.29 14.38 -35.11
CA ILE A 153 -52.38 15.31 -34.78
C ILE A 153 -53.66 14.47 -34.79
N GLU A 154 -54.15 14.04 -33.62
CA GLU A 154 -55.47 13.42 -33.50
C GLU A 154 -56.27 13.99 -32.33
N LEU A 155 -57.34 14.69 -32.73
CA LEU A 155 -58.57 15.10 -32.04
C LEU A 155 -58.58 15.13 -30.50
N GLN A 156 -58.74 16.34 -29.98
CA GLN A 156 -58.77 16.72 -28.56
C GLN A 156 -60.03 16.20 -27.85
N ASP A 157 -59.86 15.16 -27.02
CA ASP A 157 -60.84 14.69 -26.03
C ASP A 157 -60.25 14.80 -24.60
N SER A 158 -61.11 14.86 -23.58
CA SER A 158 -60.70 15.04 -22.16
C SER A 158 -59.85 13.87 -21.64
N ARG A 159 -59.96 12.69 -22.27
CA ARG A 159 -59.08 11.53 -22.04
C ARG A 159 -57.66 11.75 -22.60
N THR A 160 -57.55 12.39 -23.76
CA THR A 160 -56.28 12.74 -24.41
C THR A 160 -55.46 13.68 -23.52
N GLN A 161 -56.10 14.63 -22.83
CA GLN A 161 -55.40 15.57 -21.94
C GLN A 161 -54.79 14.91 -20.70
N LYS A 162 -55.49 13.95 -20.07
CA LYS A 162 -54.91 13.15 -18.97
C LYS A 162 -53.75 12.27 -19.46
N GLN A 163 -53.86 11.72 -20.67
CA GLN A 163 -52.84 10.87 -21.28
C GLN A 163 -51.57 11.68 -21.62
N ILE A 164 -51.73 12.89 -22.18
CA ILE A 164 -50.65 13.85 -22.43
C ILE A 164 -49.94 14.24 -21.12
N GLN A 165 -50.69 14.56 -20.06
CA GLN A 165 -50.10 14.93 -18.78
C GLN A 165 -49.33 13.76 -18.13
N GLN A 166 -49.85 12.53 -18.24
CA GLN A 166 -49.14 11.34 -17.77
C GLN A 166 -47.87 11.05 -18.59
N GLN A 167 -47.90 11.34 -19.89
CA GLN A 167 -46.77 11.18 -20.79
C GLN A 167 -45.68 12.22 -20.50
N GLN A 168 -46.07 13.48 -20.25
CA GLN A 168 -45.16 14.54 -19.81
C GLN A 168 -44.49 14.20 -18.47
N LEU A 169 -45.25 13.67 -17.50
CA LEU A 169 -44.70 13.31 -16.18
C LEU A 169 -43.66 12.17 -16.29
N LYS A 170 -43.95 11.15 -17.11
CA LYS A 170 -43.01 10.05 -17.40
C LYS A 170 -41.76 10.55 -18.13
N GLU A 171 -41.94 11.51 -19.03
CA GLU A 171 -40.85 12.12 -19.78
C GLU A 171 -39.92 12.94 -18.90
N GLU A 172 -40.48 13.72 -17.97
CA GLU A 172 -39.71 14.48 -16.97
C GLU A 172 -38.92 13.55 -16.05
N GLN A 173 -39.53 12.45 -15.58
CA GLN A 173 -38.84 11.44 -14.78
C GLN A 173 -37.69 10.77 -15.54
N ASN A 174 -37.91 10.42 -16.81
CA ASN A 174 -36.86 9.84 -17.65
C ASN A 174 -35.70 10.81 -17.89
N LEU A 175 -36.00 12.09 -18.12
CA LEU A 175 -34.97 13.12 -18.31
C LEU A 175 -34.12 13.31 -17.04
N ARG A 176 -34.76 13.42 -15.87
CA ARG A 176 -34.05 13.53 -14.58
C ARG A 176 -33.15 12.32 -14.32
N MET A 177 -33.64 11.11 -14.56
CA MET A 177 -32.85 9.88 -14.43
C MET A 177 -31.64 9.88 -15.40
N LEU A 178 -31.82 10.43 -16.59
CA LEU A 178 -30.74 10.57 -17.58
C LEU A 178 -29.67 11.56 -17.12
N GLU A 179 -30.08 12.71 -16.58
CA GLU A 179 -29.19 13.75 -16.05
C GLU A 179 -28.36 13.23 -14.89
N GLU A 180 -28.98 12.51 -13.96
CA GLU A 180 -28.27 11.87 -12.82
C GLU A 180 -27.22 10.87 -13.31
N GLN A 181 -27.54 10.06 -14.32
CA GLN A 181 -26.59 9.11 -14.92
C GLN A 181 -25.45 9.82 -15.66
N GLU A 182 -25.72 10.92 -16.38
CA GLU A 182 -24.67 11.72 -17.01
C GLU A 182 -23.73 12.38 -16.00
N ALA A 183 -24.28 12.88 -14.89
CA ALA A 183 -23.47 13.45 -13.80
C ALA A 183 -22.54 12.40 -13.19
N SER A 184 -23.05 11.18 -12.96
CA SER A 184 -22.26 10.05 -12.47
C SER A 184 -21.12 9.67 -13.44
N ILE A 185 -21.38 9.61 -14.75
CA ILE A 185 -20.35 9.35 -15.77
C ILE A 185 -19.24 10.41 -15.71
N ARG A 186 -19.58 11.70 -15.59
CA ARG A 186 -18.60 12.79 -15.48
C ARG A 186 -17.74 12.64 -14.22
N GLN A 187 -18.35 12.28 -13.09
CA GLN A 187 -17.62 12.03 -11.85
C GLN A 187 -16.64 10.87 -12.03
N LEU A 188 -17.04 9.81 -12.71
CA LEU A 188 -16.18 8.65 -12.97
C LEU A 188 -15.01 8.99 -13.90
N GLU A 189 -15.23 9.83 -14.91
CA GLU A 189 -14.15 10.35 -15.76
C GLU A 189 -13.15 11.20 -14.95
N SER A 190 -13.64 12.03 -14.03
CA SER A 190 -12.79 12.78 -13.10
C SER A 190 -11.96 11.84 -12.21
N ASN A 191 -12.58 10.78 -11.66
CA ASN A 191 -11.88 9.81 -10.82
C ASN A 191 -10.77 9.06 -11.58
N ILE A 192 -11.00 8.72 -12.85
CA ILE A 192 -9.98 8.10 -13.72
C ILE A 192 -8.80 9.06 -13.94
N ASN A 193 -9.08 10.36 -14.11
CA ASN A 193 -8.03 11.36 -14.25
C ASN A 193 -7.20 11.50 -12.95
N ASP A 194 -7.85 11.48 -11.78
CA ASP A 194 -7.16 11.49 -10.49
C ASP A 194 -6.23 10.28 -10.32
N ILE A 195 -6.67 9.09 -10.73
CA ILE A 195 -5.81 7.89 -10.73
C ILE A 195 -4.58 8.09 -11.63
N ASN A 196 -4.74 8.71 -12.80
CA ASN A 196 -3.60 8.98 -13.68
C ASN A 196 -2.60 9.95 -13.03
N GLN A 197 -3.05 10.91 -12.20
CA GLN A 197 -2.14 11.76 -11.43
C GLN A 197 -1.37 10.94 -10.39
N ILE A 198 -2.04 10.03 -9.69
CA ILE A 198 -1.37 9.10 -8.75
C ILE A 198 -0.30 8.27 -9.49
N PHE A 199 -0.57 7.77 -10.69
CA PHE A 199 0.45 7.05 -11.47
C PHE A 199 1.66 7.90 -11.84
N LYS A 200 1.47 9.17 -12.20
CA LYS A 200 2.59 10.10 -12.45
C LYS A 200 3.42 10.31 -11.19
N ASP A 201 2.74 10.45 -10.06
CA ASP A 201 3.37 10.62 -8.74
C ASP A 201 4.19 9.39 -8.36
N LEU A 202 3.68 8.19 -8.62
CA LEU A 202 4.41 6.94 -8.44
C LEU A 202 5.59 6.83 -9.41
N GLY A 203 5.42 7.23 -10.68
CA GLY A 203 6.49 7.25 -11.67
C GLY A 203 7.65 8.15 -11.27
N ALA A 204 7.37 9.30 -10.66
CA ALA A 204 8.39 10.20 -10.10
C ALA A 204 9.17 9.54 -8.95
N LEU A 205 8.50 8.74 -8.12
CA LEU A 205 9.15 7.94 -7.08
C LEU A 205 10.04 6.83 -7.68
N VAL A 206 9.66 6.21 -8.81
CA VAL A 206 10.52 5.23 -9.52
C VAL A 206 11.76 5.89 -10.11
N TYR A 207 11.64 7.06 -10.75
CA TYR A 207 12.76 7.70 -11.45
C TYR A 207 13.90 8.12 -10.52
N SER A 208 13.59 8.48 -9.26
CA SER A 208 14.62 8.73 -8.22
C SER A 208 15.44 7.49 -7.79
N GLN A 209 15.14 6.30 -8.33
CA GLN A 209 15.77 5.02 -7.96
C GLN A 209 16.78 4.52 -9.02
N GLY A 210 17.04 5.29 -10.07
CA GLY A 210 17.85 4.89 -11.23
C GLY A 210 19.37 4.77 -11.05
N GLU A 211 19.94 5.05 -9.87
CA GLU A 211 21.42 5.02 -9.66
C GLU A 211 21.90 3.90 -8.70
N VAL A 212 21.03 3.03 -8.19
CA VAL A 212 21.45 1.96 -7.25
C VAL A 212 20.70 0.64 -7.51
N ILE A 213 20.77 0.15 -8.75
CA ILE A 213 20.38 -1.24 -9.11
C ILE A 213 21.60 -2.17 -9.14
N ASP A 214 22.83 -1.65 -9.17
CA ASP A 214 24.06 -2.46 -9.25
C ASP A 214 24.59 -3.00 -7.90
N SER A 215 23.98 -2.65 -6.77
CA SER A 215 24.52 -3.01 -5.45
C SER A 215 23.94 -4.29 -4.85
N ILE A 216 23.00 -4.97 -5.52
CA ILE A 216 22.47 -6.26 -5.03
C ILE A 216 23.51 -7.37 -5.25
N GLU A 217 24.20 -7.38 -6.39
CA GLU A 217 25.28 -8.34 -6.68
C GLU A 217 26.52 -8.05 -5.80
N ALA A 218 26.91 -6.77 -5.67
CA ALA A 218 28.03 -6.36 -4.83
C ALA A 218 27.82 -6.55 -3.32
N SER A 219 26.57 -6.61 -2.83
CA SER A 219 26.29 -6.81 -1.38
C SER A 219 26.30 -8.28 -0.97
N VAL A 220 26.01 -9.21 -1.90
CA VAL A 220 26.18 -10.66 -1.66
C VAL A 220 27.67 -10.98 -1.56
N GLU A 221 28.48 -10.40 -2.45
CA GLU A 221 29.93 -10.56 -2.45
C GLU A 221 30.59 -10.00 -1.17
N ARG A 222 30.15 -8.84 -0.67
CA ARG A 222 30.65 -8.29 0.61
C ARG A 222 30.24 -9.11 1.84
N THR A 223 29.10 -9.80 1.80
CA THR A 223 28.66 -10.65 2.92
C THR A 223 29.51 -11.92 3.00
N GLU A 224 29.98 -12.45 1.88
CA GLU A 224 30.93 -13.58 1.86
C GLU A 224 32.30 -13.19 2.42
N VAL A 225 32.77 -11.97 2.11
CA VAL A 225 34.05 -11.43 2.63
C VAL A 225 33.99 -11.19 4.14
N SER A 226 32.90 -10.65 4.69
CA SER A 226 32.76 -10.44 6.14
C SER A 226 32.57 -11.74 6.95
N VAL A 227 32.04 -12.82 6.35
CA VAL A 227 32.00 -14.15 6.99
C VAL A 227 33.38 -14.81 7.02
N SER A 228 34.19 -14.62 5.97
CA SER A 228 35.59 -15.08 5.94
C SER A 228 36.44 -14.39 7.03
N GLU A 229 36.29 -13.08 7.20
CA GLU A 229 37.02 -12.35 8.26
C GLU A 229 36.52 -12.70 9.67
N ALA A 230 35.20 -12.86 9.87
CA ALA A 230 34.61 -13.23 11.16
C ALA A 230 35.00 -14.66 11.60
N THR A 231 35.13 -15.61 10.67
CA THR A 231 35.61 -16.96 11.00
C THR A 231 37.07 -16.97 11.45
N SER A 232 37.90 -16.02 10.98
CA SER A 232 39.29 -15.86 11.43
C SER A 232 39.38 -15.43 12.91
N HIS A 233 38.51 -14.50 13.33
CA HIS A 233 38.45 -14.02 14.72
C HIS A 233 37.86 -15.07 15.69
N VAL A 234 36.88 -15.88 15.24
CA VAL A 234 36.35 -16.99 16.04
C VAL A 234 37.40 -18.09 16.24
N ARG A 235 38.23 -18.36 15.22
CA ARG A 235 39.34 -19.34 15.33
C ARG A 235 40.40 -18.88 16.34
N GLN A 236 40.79 -17.60 16.34
CA GLN A 236 41.74 -17.05 17.32
C GLN A 236 41.19 -17.05 18.75
N ALA A 237 39.91 -16.76 18.96
CA ALA A 237 39.28 -16.77 20.28
C ALA A 237 39.25 -18.18 20.93
N SER A 238 39.09 -19.23 20.14
CA SER A 238 39.11 -20.63 20.64
C SER A 238 40.50 -21.07 21.14
N ILE A 239 41.57 -20.62 20.47
CA ILE A 239 42.96 -20.92 20.85
C ILE A 239 43.30 -20.24 22.18
N TYR A 240 42.81 -19.02 22.41
CA TYR A 240 43.04 -18.30 23.68
C TYR A 240 42.30 -18.95 24.86
N LYS A 241 41.05 -19.39 24.67
CA LYS A 241 40.28 -20.08 25.73
C LYS A 241 40.88 -21.43 26.13
N ASN A 242 41.46 -22.20 25.19
CA ASN A 242 42.11 -23.47 25.52
C ASN A 242 43.43 -23.29 26.30
N LYS A 243 44.19 -22.22 26.03
CA LYS A 243 45.41 -21.89 26.80
C LYS A 243 45.07 -21.51 28.25
N LEU A 244 43.97 -20.80 28.48
CA LEU A 244 43.52 -20.42 29.84
C LEU A 244 43.02 -21.63 30.65
N ARG A 245 42.33 -22.59 30.03
CA ARG A 245 41.87 -23.83 30.70
C ARG A 245 43.04 -24.68 31.19
N LYS A 246 44.09 -24.83 30.38
CA LYS A 246 45.32 -25.56 30.78
C LYS A 246 46.03 -24.89 31.96
N LYS A 247 46.14 -23.55 31.95
CA LYS A 247 46.74 -22.79 33.07
C LYS A 247 45.95 -22.91 34.38
N LYS A 248 44.60 -22.89 34.31
CA LYS A 248 43.74 -23.10 35.49
C LYS A 248 43.91 -24.51 36.10
N CYS A 249 44.04 -25.54 35.26
CA CYS A 249 44.24 -26.91 35.73
C CYS A 249 45.60 -27.09 36.46
N ILE A 250 46.67 -26.49 35.91
CA ILE A 250 48.00 -26.52 36.53
C ILE A 250 47.99 -25.80 37.89
N LEU A 251 47.33 -24.64 38.00
CA LEU A 251 47.20 -23.93 39.27
C LEU A 251 46.43 -24.74 40.32
N LEU A 252 45.36 -25.45 39.93
CA LEU A 252 44.62 -26.33 40.84
C LEU A 252 45.48 -27.51 41.34
N LEU A 253 46.28 -28.12 40.47
CA LEU A 253 47.20 -29.20 40.87
C LEU A 253 48.24 -28.72 41.89
N ILE A 254 48.84 -27.56 41.66
CA ILE A 254 49.83 -26.98 42.59
C ILE A 254 49.15 -26.70 43.95
N GLY A 255 47.94 -26.14 43.96
CA GLY A 255 47.18 -25.92 45.19
C GLY A 255 46.88 -27.20 45.96
N ALA A 256 46.50 -28.28 45.27
CA ALA A 256 46.24 -29.58 45.90
C ALA A 256 47.50 -30.19 46.55
N VAL A 257 48.66 -30.06 45.91
CA VAL A 257 49.94 -30.52 46.46
C VAL A 257 50.29 -29.75 47.73
N ILE A 258 50.20 -28.42 47.71
CA ILE A 258 50.45 -27.59 48.90
C ILE A 258 49.52 -28.00 50.05
N LEU A 259 48.23 -28.20 49.76
CA LEU A 259 47.25 -28.62 50.77
C LEU A 259 47.61 -29.98 51.40
N SER A 260 48.03 -30.95 50.59
CA SER A 260 48.45 -32.27 51.06
C SER A 260 49.68 -32.21 51.99
N ILE A 261 50.66 -31.36 51.68
CA ILE A 261 51.85 -31.15 52.51
C ILE A 261 51.47 -30.52 53.85
N LEU A 262 50.59 -29.50 53.84
CA LEU A 262 50.12 -28.86 55.08
C LEU A 262 49.39 -29.87 55.98
N ILE A 263 48.53 -30.72 55.41
CA ILE A 263 47.83 -31.77 56.16
C ILE A 263 48.84 -32.77 56.76
N ALA A 264 49.84 -33.20 55.98
CA ALA A 264 50.86 -34.13 56.47
C ALA A 264 51.68 -33.54 57.63
N ILE A 265 52.03 -32.25 57.57
CA ILE A 265 52.75 -31.56 58.65
C ILE A 265 51.89 -31.47 59.91
N ILE A 266 50.61 -31.12 59.77
CA ILE A 266 49.68 -31.05 60.91
C ILE A 266 49.53 -32.42 61.58
N VAL A 267 49.37 -33.48 60.79
CA VAL A 267 49.27 -34.85 61.34
C VAL A 267 50.55 -35.25 62.06
N TRP A 268 51.72 -34.96 61.48
CA TRP A 268 53.02 -35.26 62.10
C TRP A 268 53.28 -34.46 63.38
N GLN A 269 52.82 -33.21 63.47
CA GLN A 269 52.90 -32.44 64.72
C GLN A 269 51.88 -32.89 65.77
N SER A 270 50.79 -33.55 65.37
CA SER A 270 49.73 -34.02 66.27
C SER A 270 49.93 -35.45 66.80
N SER A 271 50.84 -36.23 66.20
CA SER A 271 51.24 -37.58 66.66
C SER A 271 52.49 -37.51 67.51
#